data_AF-A0A7L3YDI0-F1
#
_entry.id   AF-A0A7L3YDI0-F1
#
_cell.length_a   1.000
_cell.length_b   1.000
_cell.length_c   1.000
_cell.angle_alpha   90.00
_cell.angle_beta   90.00
_cell.angle_gamma   90.00
#
_symmetry.space_group_name_H-M   'P 1'
#
loop_
_entity.id
_entity.type
_entity.pdbx_description
1 polymer ?
#
loop_
_entity_poly.entity_id
_entity_poly.type
_entity_poly.pdbx_seq_one_letter_code
_entity_poly.pdbx_strand_id
1 'polypeptide(L)'
;EYGEFLHCKGKKFTDFEEVRLEIEAETDRVTGSNKGISPVPINLRVYSPHVLNLTLVDLPGMTKVPVGDQPPDIEFQIRDMLMQFVTKENCLILAVSPANSDLANSDALKIAKEVDPQGQRTIGVITKLDLMDEGTDARDVLENKLLPLRRGYIGVVNRSQKDIDGKKDIQAALAAERKFFLSHPAYRHMADRMGTPYLQKVLNQQLTNHIRDTLPGLRNKLQSQLLSIEKEVEEYKNFRPDDPARKTKALLQMVQQFAVDFEKRIEGSGDQIDTYELSGGARINRIFHERFPFELVKMEFDEKELRREISYAIKNIHGIRHVSRTRQTIGCIALTGLFTPDMAFETIVKKQVKKIKEPCLKCVDMVISELINTVRQCTKKLSQYPHLREEMERIVTTHIREREGRTKDQVG
;
A
#
# COMPACT_ATOMS: atom_id res chain seq x y z
N GLU A 1 12.54 -3.54 46.42
CA GLU A 1 12.12 -3.84 45.03
C GLU A 1 11.17 -2.73 44.59
N TYR A 2 11.09 -2.40 43.30
CA TYR A 2 10.12 -1.39 42.85
C TYR A 2 9.74 -1.58 41.38
N GLY A 3 8.54 -1.12 41.02
CA GLY A 3 8.06 -1.00 39.64
C GLY A 3 8.07 0.46 39.15
N GLU A 4 8.21 0.66 37.84
CA GLU A 4 8.05 1.97 37.18
C GLU A 4 7.31 1.78 35.84
N PHE A 5 6.29 2.60 35.61
CA PHE A 5 5.52 2.60 34.35
C PHE A 5 6.01 3.68 33.39
N LEU A 6 5.91 3.41 32.09
CA LEU A 6 6.28 4.39 31.06
C LEU A 6 5.35 5.61 31.03
N HIS A 7 4.07 5.45 31.38
CA HIS A 7 3.09 6.54 31.43
C HIS A 7 3.15 7.33 32.75
N CYS A 8 3.77 6.79 33.80
CA CYS A 8 3.99 7.45 35.09
C CYS A 8 5.48 7.64 35.41
N LYS A 9 6.23 8.26 34.48
CA LYS A 9 7.68 8.45 34.63
C LYS A 9 8.05 9.15 35.94
N GLY A 10 9.02 8.60 36.66
CA GLY A 10 9.52 9.16 37.92
C GLY A 10 8.77 8.71 39.19
N LYS A 11 7.60 8.05 39.07
CA LYS A 11 6.92 7.42 40.21
C LYS A 11 7.43 5.98 40.39
N LYS A 12 8.00 5.70 41.56
CA LYS A 12 8.43 4.34 41.94
C LYS A 12 7.37 3.68 42.79
N PHE A 13 6.85 2.55 42.33
CA PHE A 13 5.86 1.75 43.04
C PHE A 13 6.59 0.71 43.89
N THR A 14 6.49 0.78 45.22
CA THR A 14 7.10 -0.20 46.13
C THR A 14 6.12 -1.28 46.58
N ASP A 15 4.81 -1.02 46.48
CA ASP A 15 3.75 -1.99 46.72
C ASP A 15 3.28 -2.58 45.37
N PHE A 16 3.32 -3.90 45.24
CA PHE A 16 2.89 -4.59 44.02
C PHE A 16 1.37 -4.71 43.88
N GLU A 17 0.60 -4.52 44.96
CA GLU A 17 -0.86 -4.36 44.83
C GLU A 17 -1.20 -3.04 44.13
N GLU A 18 -0.46 -1.97 44.41
CA GLU A 18 -0.62 -0.71 43.66
C GLU A 18 -0.25 -0.89 42.19
N VAL A 19 0.78 -1.68 41.88
CA VAL A 19 1.15 -2.01 40.49
C VAL A 19 0.02 -2.76 39.79
N ARG A 20 -0.61 -3.74 40.45
CA ARG A 20 -1.76 -4.47 39.89
C ARG A 20 -2.94 -3.55 39.62
N LEU A 21 -3.32 -2.73 40.61
CA LEU A 21 -4.41 -1.77 40.47
C LEU A 21 -4.14 -0.71 39.39
N GLU A 22 -2.88 -0.29 39.22
CA GLU A 22 -2.47 0.62 38.15
C GLU A 22 -2.58 -0.04 36.76
N ILE A 23 -2.21 -1.32 36.61
CA ILE A 23 -2.40 -2.05 35.35
C ILE A 23 -3.89 -2.14 35.02
N GLU A 24 -4.73 -2.50 35.99
CA GLU A 24 -6.19 -2.56 35.82
C GLU A 24 -6.75 -1.19 35.41
N ALA A 25 -6.38 -0.12 36.13
CA ALA A 25 -6.83 1.23 35.85
C ALA A 25 -6.39 1.73 34.46
N GLU A 26 -5.14 1.49 34.06
CA GLU A 26 -4.63 1.91 32.76
C GLU A 26 -5.26 1.09 31.62
N THR A 27 -5.53 -0.20 31.86
CA THR A 27 -6.25 -1.05 30.91
C THR A 27 -7.66 -0.51 30.70
N ASP A 28 -8.43 -0.33 31.78
CA ASP A 28 -9.81 0.16 31.75
C ASP A 28 -9.91 1.57 31.14
N ARG A 29 -8.89 2.42 31.35
CA ARG A 29 -8.81 3.76 30.74
C ARG A 29 -8.76 3.70 29.21
N VAL A 30 -8.10 2.70 28.65
CA VAL A 30 -7.88 2.56 27.19
C VAL A 30 -8.96 1.71 26.54
N THR A 31 -9.39 0.63 27.19
CA THR A 31 -10.36 -0.34 26.63
C THR A 31 -11.80 -0.10 27.07
N GLY A 32 -12.03 0.75 28.08
CA GLY A 32 -13.31 0.90 28.75
C GLY A 32 -13.62 -0.25 29.70
N SER A 33 -14.68 -0.12 30.50
CA SER A 33 -15.03 -1.07 31.57
C SER A 33 -15.62 -2.40 31.08
N ASN A 34 -15.86 -2.57 29.78
CA ASN A 34 -16.66 -3.67 29.21
C ASN A 34 -15.82 -4.73 28.47
N LYS A 35 -14.68 -5.14 29.04
CA LYS A 35 -13.85 -6.26 28.55
C LYS A 35 -13.35 -6.12 27.10
N GLY A 36 -13.20 -4.89 26.62
CA GLY A 36 -12.55 -4.61 25.33
C GLY A 36 -11.05 -4.93 25.37
N ILE A 37 -10.44 -5.08 24.20
CA ILE A 37 -8.99 -5.23 24.05
C ILE A 37 -8.41 -4.04 23.30
N SER A 38 -7.12 -3.76 23.54
CA SER A 38 -6.38 -2.72 22.82
C SER A 38 -5.02 -3.25 22.39
N PRO A 39 -4.55 -2.95 21.17
CA PRO A 39 -3.21 -3.31 20.73
C PRO A 39 -2.12 -2.41 21.34
N VAL A 40 -2.48 -1.38 22.12
CA VAL A 40 -1.53 -0.47 22.76
C VAL A 40 -0.90 -1.13 23.99
N PRO A 41 0.43 -1.36 24.03
CA PRO A 41 1.06 -2.08 25.13
C PRO A 41 1.26 -1.18 26.37
N ILE A 42 1.07 -1.77 27.55
CA ILE A 42 1.46 -1.17 28.83
C ILE A 42 2.90 -1.57 29.13
N ASN A 43 3.78 -0.60 29.34
CA ASN A 43 5.19 -0.83 29.61
C ASN A 43 5.48 -0.68 31.10
N LEU A 44 5.80 -1.79 31.75
CA LEU A 44 6.18 -1.88 33.16
C LEU A 44 7.63 -2.38 33.29
N ARG A 45 8.45 -1.68 34.07
CA ARG A 45 9.78 -2.14 34.48
C ARG A 45 9.78 -2.50 35.94
N VAL A 46 10.15 -3.73 36.27
CA VAL A 46 10.26 -4.21 37.66
C VAL A 46 11.73 -4.42 38.00
N TYR A 47 12.17 -3.82 39.12
CA TYR A 47 13.52 -3.90 39.64
C TYR A 47 13.52 -4.71 40.95
N SER A 48 14.12 -5.89 40.90
CA SER A 48 14.26 -6.79 42.05
C SER A 48 15.63 -7.51 42.02
N PRO A 49 16.26 -7.78 43.18
CA PRO A 49 17.48 -8.59 43.25
C PRO A 49 17.20 -10.10 43.05
N HIS A 50 15.93 -10.51 43.05
CA HIS A 50 15.50 -11.90 42.92
C HIS A 50 15.07 -12.27 41.50
N VAL A 51 15.11 -11.33 40.56
CA VAL A 51 14.73 -11.54 39.16
C VAL A 51 15.92 -11.29 38.24
N LEU A 52 15.90 -11.93 37.07
CA LEU A 52 16.89 -11.72 36.02
C LEU A 52 16.38 -10.68 35.02
N ASN A 53 17.31 -10.10 34.25
CA ASN A 53 16.95 -9.20 33.14
C ASN A 53 16.19 -9.98 32.06
N LEU A 54 14.87 -9.88 32.09
CA LEU A 54 13.97 -10.58 31.19
C LEU A 54 12.89 -9.59 30.71
N THR A 55 12.70 -9.50 29.40
CA THR A 55 11.56 -8.79 28.83
C THR A 55 10.47 -9.81 28.51
N LEU A 56 9.35 -9.69 29.18
CA LEU A 56 8.16 -10.50 28.94
C LEU A 56 7.10 -9.62 28.30
N VAL A 57 6.41 -10.16 27.31
CA VAL A 57 5.20 -9.55 26.74
C VAL A 57 4.06 -10.47 27.11
N ASP A 58 3.20 -10.00 28.01
CA ASP A 58 1.96 -10.69 28.33
C ASP A 58 0.91 -10.30 27.28
N LEU A 59 0.23 -11.29 26.73
CA LEU A 59 -0.71 -11.12 25.63
C LEU A 59 -2.07 -11.68 26.03
N PRO A 60 -3.19 -11.10 25.53
CA PRO A 60 -4.52 -11.59 25.85
C PRO A 60 -4.68 -13.09 25.52
N GLY A 61 -5.35 -13.81 26.40
CA GLY A 61 -5.71 -15.22 26.16
C GLY A 61 -6.71 -15.35 25.01
N MET A 62 -6.55 -16.41 24.21
CA MET A 62 -7.49 -16.71 23.12
C MET A 62 -8.88 -17.05 23.68
N THR A 63 -9.92 -16.32 23.22
CA THR A 63 -11.32 -16.58 23.55
C THR A 63 -12.10 -16.91 22.28
N LYS A 64 -12.76 -18.08 22.25
CA LYS A 64 -13.52 -18.56 21.07
C LYS A 64 -14.93 -17.99 20.97
N VAL A 65 -15.46 -17.44 22.06
CA VAL A 65 -16.81 -16.90 22.12
C VAL A 65 -16.73 -15.48 22.69
N PRO A 66 -17.28 -14.47 22.00
CA PRO A 66 -17.31 -13.11 22.52
C PRO A 66 -18.15 -13.07 23.79
N VAL A 67 -17.67 -12.35 24.81
CA VAL A 67 -18.36 -12.21 26.10
C VAL A 67 -18.61 -10.73 26.39
N GLY A 68 -19.85 -10.38 26.79
CA GLY A 68 -20.22 -8.98 27.03
C GLY A 68 -20.37 -8.20 25.73
N ASP A 69 -19.78 -7.01 25.67
CA ASP A 69 -19.83 -6.11 24.49
C ASP A 69 -18.66 -6.34 23.51
N GLN A 70 -17.95 -7.46 23.65
CA GLN A 70 -16.89 -7.81 22.70
C GLN A 70 -17.46 -8.00 21.29
N PRO A 71 -16.79 -7.48 20.27
CA PRO A 71 -17.28 -7.61 18.91
C PRO A 71 -17.19 -9.07 18.44
N PRO A 72 -18.02 -9.49 17.47
CA PRO A 72 -18.08 -10.89 17.02
C PRO A 72 -16.76 -11.38 16.41
N ASP A 73 -15.85 -10.48 16.03
CA ASP A 73 -14.53 -10.75 15.49
C ASP A 73 -13.40 -10.69 16.54
N ILE A 74 -13.71 -10.67 17.83
CA ILE A 74 -12.70 -10.56 18.92
C ILE A 74 -11.60 -11.63 18.82
N GLU A 75 -11.94 -12.86 18.43
CA GLU A 75 -10.97 -13.94 18.23
C GLU A 75 -9.92 -13.56 17.17
N PHE A 76 -10.36 -12.98 16.06
CA PHE A 76 -9.48 -12.52 14.99
C PHE A 76 -8.61 -11.36 15.45
N GLN A 77 -9.17 -10.40 16.19
CA GLN A 77 -8.40 -9.27 16.71
C GLN A 77 -7.32 -9.71 17.71
N ILE A 78 -7.63 -10.63 18.62
CA ILE A 78 -6.65 -11.21 19.55
C ILE A 78 -5.58 -11.96 18.75
N ARG A 79 -5.97 -12.78 17.78
CA ARG A 79 -5.04 -13.51 16.93
C ARG A 79 -4.10 -12.58 16.16
N ASP A 80 -4.62 -11.52 15.55
CA ASP A 80 -3.83 -10.54 14.82
C ASP A 80 -2.85 -9.82 15.74
N MET A 81 -3.29 -9.47 16.96
CA MET A 81 -2.41 -8.91 17.99
C MET A 81 -1.28 -9.88 18.36
N LEU A 82 -1.60 -11.16 18.60
CA LEU A 82 -0.59 -12.19 18.85
C LEU A 82 0.41 -12.27 17.70
N MET A 83 -0.08 -12.34 16.46
CA MET A 83 0.74 -12.46 15.25
C MET A 83 1.71 -11.29 15.07
N GLN A 84 1.36 -10.07 15.48
CA GLN A 84 2.28 -8.92 15.44
C GLN A 84 3.54 -9.11 16.29
N PHE A 85 3.46 -9.90 17.36
CA PHE A 85 4.59 -10.22 18.22
C PHE A 85 5.29 -11.52 17.80
N VAL A 86 4.52 -12.60 17.63
CA VAL A 86 5.08 -13.95 17.46
C VAL A 86 5.64 -14.22 16.07
N THR A 87 5.27 -13.45 15.04
CA THR A 87 5.85 -13.58 13.68
C THR A 87 7.29 -13.08 13.59
N LYS A 88 7.74 -12.26 14.54
CA LYS A 88 9.12 -11.77 14.58
C LYS A 88 10.06 -12.95 14.89
N GLU A 89 11.01 -13.22 14.01
CA GLU A 89 11.99 -14.33 14.16
C GLU A 89 12.79 -14.24 15.47
N ASN A 90 13.00 -13.02 15.97
CA ASN A 90 13.73 -12.73 17.21
C ASN A 90 12.86 -12.85 18.49
N CYS A 91 11.64 -13.38 18.37
CA CYS A 91 10.72 -13.57 19.50
C CYS A 91 10.75 -15.03 19.96
N LEU A 92 11.07 -15.24 21.25
CA LEU A 92 10.86 -16.53 21.91
C LEU A 92 9.39 -16.67 22.30
N ILE A 93 8.77 -17.77 21.91
CA ILE A 93 7.36 -18.06 22.16
C ILE A 93 7.26 -18.95 23.40
N LEU A 94 6.57 -18.47 24.43
CA LEU A 94 6.24 -19.27 25.61
C LEU A 94 4.82 -19.84 25.45
N ALA A 95 4.72 -21.09 24.97
CA ALA A 95 3.44 -21.74 24.74
C ALA A 95 2.91 -22.36 26.04
N VAL A 96 2.11 -21.59 26.78
CA VAL A 96 1.51 -22.01 28.04
C VAL A 96 0.23 -22.82 27.78
N SER A 97 0.17 -24.05 28.27
CA SER A 97 -1.01 -24.93 28.16
C SER A 97 -1.34 -25.55 29.53
N PRO A 98 -2.60 -25.71 29.90
CA PRO A 98 -2.97 -26.38 31.14
C PRO A 98 -3.00 -27.90 30.94
N ALA A 99 -2.53 -28.65 31.94
CA ALA A 99 -2.39 -30.11 31.88
C ALA A 99 -3.73 -30.86 31.92
N ASN A 100 -4.78 -30.23 32.45
CA ASN A 100 -6.12 -30.80 32.52
C ASN A 100 -6.90 -30.72 31.19
N SER A 101 -6.27 -30.23 30.13
CA SER A 101 -6.84 -30.16 28.78
C SER A 101 -5.96 -30.90 27.79
N ASP A 102 -6.57 -31.49 26.76
CA ASP A 102 -5.81 -32.15 25.71
C ASP A 102 -4.90 -31.17 24.97
N LEU A 103 -3.61 -31.49 24.93
CA LEU A 103 -2.57 -30.68 24.31
C LEU A 103 -2.80 -30.50 22.80
N ALA A 104 -3.43 -31.48 22.14
CA ALA A 104 -3.76 -31.39 20.71
C ALA A 104 -4.74 -30.23 20.41
N ASN A 105 -5.51 -29.81 21.41
CA ASN A 105 -6.45 -28.70 21.32
C ASN A 105 -5.89 -27.36 21.81
N SER A 106 -4.63 -27.32 22.25
CA SER A 106 -3.98 -26.10 22.73
C SER A 106 -3.86 -25.04 21.64
N ASP A 107 -4.54 -23.92 21.85
CA ASP A 107 -4.52 -22.78 20.95
C ASP A 107 -3.14 -22.10 20.91
N ALA A 108 -2.41 -22.08 22.04
CA ALA A 108 -1.06 -21.55 22.12
C ALA A 108 -0.07 -22.34 21.25
N LEU A 109 -0.16 -23.69 21.25
CA LEU A 109 0.70 -24.53 20.42
C LEU A 109 0.33 -24.50 18.94
N LYS A 110 -0.96 -24.32 18.61
CA LYS A 110 -1.40 -24.14 17.22
C LYS A 110 -0.80 -22.88 16.61
N ILE A 111 -0.88 -21.75 17.31
CA ILE A 111 -0.27 -20.48 16.86
C ILE A 111 1.25 -20.64 16.77
N ALA A 112 1.89 -21.24 17.78
CA ALA A 112 3.33 -21.44 17.77
C ALA A 112 3.78 -22.27 16.55
N LYS A 113 3.06 -23.34 16.19
CA LYS A 113 3.37 -24.15 15.00
C LYS A 113 3.20 -23.41 13.68
N GLU A 114 2.27 -22.47 13.60
CA GLU A 114 2.02 -21.69 12.38
C GLU A 114 3.20 -20.76 12.06
N VAL A 115 3.81 -20.16 13.10
CA VAL A 115 4.93 -19.21 12.95
C VAL A 115 6.31 -19.80 13.24
N ASP A 116 6.38 -20.98 13.85
CA ASP A 116 7.59 -21.74 14.15
C ASP A 116 7.35 -23.26 13.94
N PRO A 117 7.18 -23.73 12.68
CA PRO A 117 6.84 -25.12 12.38
C PRO A 117 7.88 -26.14 12.88
N GLN A 118 9.14 -25.71 12.98
CA GLN A 118 10.26 -26.53 13.46
C GLN A 118 10.44 -26.46 14.99
N GLY A 119 9.65 -25.64 15.70
CA GLY A 119 9.72 -25.48 17.15
C GLY A 119 11.08 -24.98 17.64
N GLN A 120 11.79 -24.18 16.83
CA GLN A 120 13.15 -23.72 17.16
C GLN A 120 13.20 -22.64 18.22
N ARG A 121 12.15 -21.84 18.36
CA ARG A 121 12.05 -20.69 19.28
C ARG A 121 10.84 -20.77 20.21
N THR A 122 10.15 -21.91 20.21
CA THR A 122 9.02 -22.21 21.08
C THR A 122 9.45 -23.02 22.30
N ILE A 123 9.03 -22.60 23.49
CA ILE A 123 9.21 -23.29 24.78
C ILE A 123 7.82 -23.68 25.27
N GLY A 124 7.59 -24.97 25.51
CA GLY A 124 6.33 -25.44 26.06
C GLY A 124 6.30 -25.30 27.57
N VAL A 125 5.23 -24.73 28.13
CA VAL A 125 5.01 -24.68 29.58
C VAL A 125 3.69 -25.34 29.90
N ILE A 126 3.74 -26.37 30.76
CA ILE A 126 2.56 -27.11 31.19
C ILE A 126 2.22 -26.68 32.61
N THR A 127 1.05 -26.06 32.78
CA THR A 127 0.55 -25.56 34.08
C THR A 127 -0.52 -26.50 34.63
N LYS A 128 -0.92 -26.32 35.90
CA LYS A 128 -2.06 -27.05 36.52
C LYS A 128 -1.91 -28.58 36.53
N LEU A 129 -0.68 -29.07 36.66
CA LEU A 129 -0.37 -30.51 36.74
C LEU A 129 -0.97 -31.19 37.99
N ASP A 130 -1.28 -30.39 39.01
CA ASP A 130 -1.94 -30.78 40.26
C ASP A 130 -3.45 -30.98 40.13
N LEU A 131 -4.06 -30.48 39.05
CA LEU A 131 -5.50 -30.56 38.77
C LEU A 131 -5.85 -31.61 37.72
N MET A 132 -4.93 -32.53 37.43
CA MET A 132 -5.20 -33.66 36.53
C MET A 132 -6.05 -34.72 37.23
N ASP A 133 -6.87 -35.43 36.45
CA ASP A 133 -7.70 -36.50 36.98
C ASP A 133 -6.85 -37.65 37.53
N GLU A 134 -7.26 -38.22 38.66
CA GLU A 134 -6.55 -39.35 39.27
C GLU A 134 -6.42 -40.51 38.28
N GLY A 135 -5.19 -40.97 38.09
CA GLY A 135 -4.85 -42.02 37.10
C GLY A 135 -4.42 -41.50 35.74
N THR A 136 -4.42 -40.19 35.51
CA THR A 136 -3.84 -39.55 34.32
C THR A 136 -2.56 -38.79 34.67
N ASP A 137 -1.63 -38.70 33.71
CA ASP A 137 -0.43 -37.88 33.82
C ASP A 137 -0.05 -37.25 32.48
N ALA A 138 0.76 -36.20 32.54
CA ALA A 138 1.28 -35.49 31.38
C ALA A 138 2.72 -35.92 31.05
N ARG A 139 3.13 -37.14 31.43
CA ARG A 139 4.52 -37.59 31.33
C ARG A 139 5.00 -37.60 29.88
N ASP A 140 4.21 -38.11 28.94
CA ASP A 140 4.60 -38.19 27.53
C ASP A 140 4.76 -36.80 26.88
N VAL A 141 4.03 -35.80 27.39
CA VAL A 141 4.20 -34.40 26.99
C VAL A 141 5.51 -33.84 27.55
N LEU A 142 5.74 -34.00 28.86
CA LEU A 142 6.93 -33.50 29.54
C LEU A 142 8.22 -34.19 29.11
N GLU A 143 8.15 -35.45 28.68
CA GLU A 143 9.25 -36.21 28.07
C GLU A 143 9.44 -35.89 26.58
N ASN A 144 8.68 -34.92 26.04
CA ASN A 144 8.79 -34.43 24.67
C ASN A 144 8.49 -35.49 23.59
N LYS A 145 7.63 -36.47 23.90
CA LYS A 145 7.28 -37.59 22.99
C LYS A 145 6.05 -37.30 22.14
N LEU A 146 5.01 -36.68 22.73
CA LEU A 146 3.74 -36.46 22.04
C LEU A 146 3.86 -35.41 20.93
N LEU A 147 4.37 -34.22 21.28
CA LEU A 147 4.59 -33.14 20.33
C LEU A 147 6.00 -32.55 20.52
N PRO A 148 7.01 -32.99 19.75
CA PRO A 148 8.38 -32.62 20.02
C PRO A 148 8.65 -31.13 19.75
N LEU A 149 9.14 -30.41 20.76
CA LEU A 149 9.69 -29.05 20.65
C LEU A 149 11.21 -29.11 20.83
N ARG A 150 11.97 -28.28 20.09
CA ARG A 150 13.44 -28.25 20.19
C ARG A 150 13.91 -27.80 21.58
N ARG A 151 13.12 -26.97 22.25
CA ARG A 151 13.41 -26.46 23.61
C ARG A 151 12.69 -27.24 24.71
N GLY A 152 11.92 -28.27 24.35
CA GLY A 152 11.21 -29.15 25.28
C GLY A 152 10.04 -28.48 26.02
N TYR A 153 9.56 -29.18 27.04
CA TYR A 153 8.47 -28.76 27.92
C TYR A 153 8.95 -28.64 29.37
N ILE A 154 8.36 -27.68 30.08
CA ILE A 154 8.60 -27.47 31.51
C ILE A 154 7.26 -27.43 32.22
N GLY A 155 7.09 -28.31 33.21
CA GLY A 155 5.93 -28.35 34.08
C GLY A 155 6.08 -27.36 35.23
N VAL A 156 5.02 -26.62 35.54
CA VAL A 156 4.95 -25.70 36.69
C VAL A 156 3.64 -25.90 37.46
N VAL A 157 3.71 -25.72 38.78
CA VAL A 157 2.55 -25.76 39.67
C VAL A 157 2.42 -24.41 40.35
N ASN A 158 1.32 -23.72 40.04
CA ASN A 158 1.07 -22.37 40.53
C ASN A 158 0.19 -22.39 41.79
N ARG A 159 0.06 -21.23 42.45
CA ARG A 159 -0.89 -21.03 43.54
C ARG A 159 -2.33 -21.24 43.04
N SER A 160 -3.13 -21.98 43.80
CA SER A 160 -4.57 -22.10 43.54
C SER A 160 -5.31 -20.81 43.89
N GLN A 161 -6.55 -20.64 43.43
CA GLN A 161 -7.35 -19.47 43.78
C GLN A 161 -7.49 -19.30 45.30
N LYS A 162 -7.66 -20.40 46.03
CA LYS A 162 -7.70 -20.40 47.51
C LYS A 162 -6.37 -19.95 48.13
N ASP A 163 -5.24 -20.32 47.54
CA ASP A 163 -3.92 -19.87 48.01
C ASP A 163 -3.69 -18.37 47.73
N ILE A 164 -4.28 -17.84 46.65
CA ILE A 164 -4.22 -16.42 46.30
C ILE A 164 -5.05 -15.61 47.29
N ASP A 165 -6.30 -16.02 47.53
CA ASP A 165 -7.19 -15.37 48.51
C ASP A 165 -6.60 -15.44 49.93
N GLY A 166 -5.91 -16.54 50.24
CA GLY A 166 -5.16 -16.73 51.49
C GLY A 166 -3.77 -16.08 51.55
N LYS A 167 -3.37 -15.31 50.53
CA LYS A 167 -2.06 -14.62 50.43
C LYS A 167 -0.85 -15.52 50.74
N LYS A 168 -0.86 -16.76 50.24
CA LYS A 168 0.25 -17.70 50.45
C LYS A 168 1.58 -17.14 49.94
N ASP A 169 2.58 -17.23 50.81
CA ASP A 169 3.93 -16.77 50.53
C ASP A 169 4.58 -17.50 49.35
N ILE A 170 5.45 -16.79 48.62
CA ILE A 170 6.11 -17.30 47.42
C ILE A 170 7.07 -18.44 47.78
N GLN A 171 7.80 -18.36 48.89
CA GLN A 171 8.72 -19.44 49.28
C GLN A 171 7.95 -20.72 49.62
N ALA A 172 6.81 -20.58 50.30
CA ALA A 172 5.92 -21.69 50.59
C ALA A 172 5.33 -22.31 49.30
N ALA A 173 5.00 -21.50 48.29
CA ALA A 173 4.55 -21.99 46.99
C ALA A 173 5.64 -22.77 46.25
N LEU A 174 6.87 -22.26 46.19
CA LEU A 174 8.01 -22.95 45.57
C LEU A 174 8.36 -24.26 46.29
N ALA A 175 8.30 -24.27 47.62
CA ALA A 175 8.51 -25.48 48.40
C ALA A 175 7.42 -26.53 48.14
N ALA A 176 6.16 -26.10 48.01
CA ALA A 176 5.05 -26.98 47.67
C ALA A 176 5.19 -27.55 46.25
N GLU A 177 5.56 -26.72 45.27
CA GLU A 177 5.85 -27.14 43.89
C GLU A 177 6.96 -28.20 43.87
N ARG A 178 8.08 -27.94 44.56
CA ARG A 178 9.19 -28.91 44.63
C ARG A 178 8.75 -30.21 45.30
N LYS A 179 7.96 -30.13 46.38
CA LYS A 179 7.41 -31.31 47.06
C LYS A 179 6.53 -32.12 46.11
N PHE A 180 5.64 -31.49 45.35
CA PHE A 180 4.77 -32.13 44.37
C PHE A 180 5.57 -32.96 43.36
N PHE A 181 6.57 -32.36 42.69
CA PHE A 181 7.38 -33.07 41.70
C PHE A 181 8.20 -34.22 42.29
N LEU A 182 8.66 -34.10 43.54
CA LEU A 182 9.40 -35.17 44.22
C LEU A 182 8.51 -36.31 44.73
N SER A 183 7.27 -36.02 45.11
CA SER A 183 6.31 -37.00 45.61
C SER A 183 5.54 -37.71 44.50
N HIS A 184 5.35 -37.08 43.35
CA HIS A 184 4.54 -37.65 42.26
C HIS A 184 5.29 -38.78 41.53
N PRO A 185 4.75 -40.01 41.48
CA PRO A 185 5.47 -41.17 40.95
C PRO A 185 5.85 -41.01 39.47
N ALA A 186 4.99 -40.37 38.66
CA ALA A 186 5.22 -40.17 37.23
C ALA A 186 6.25 -39.07 36.90
N TYR A 187 6.54 -38.14 37.82
CA TYR A 187 7.40 -36.97 37.56
C TYR A 187 8.70 -36.96 38.39
N ARG A 188 8.83 -37.86 39.35
CA ARG A 188 9.95 -37.91 40.30
C ARG A 188 11.33 -37.95 39.61
N HIS A 189 11.47 -38.72 38.52
CA HIS A 189 12.73 -38.84 37.78
C HIS A 189 13.11 -37.58 36.99
N MET A 190 12.17 -36.64 36.79
CA MET A 190 12.36 -35.40 36.05
C MET A 190 12.19 -34.15 36.92
N ALA A 191 12.02 -34.29 38.24
CA ALA A 191 11.80 -33.19 39.17
C ALA A 191 12.86 -32.08 39.10
N ASP A 192 14.11 -32.40 38.74
CA ASP A 192 15.20 -31.44 38.57
C ASP A 192 15.12 -30.60 37.29
N ARG A 193 14.29 -31.02 36.32
CA ARG A 193 14.00 -30.30 35.08
C ARG A 193 12.59 -29.69 35.07
N MET A 194 11.96 -29.61 36.24
CA MET A 194 10.60 -29.09 36.40
C MET A 194 10.57 -27.98 37.45
N GLY A 195 9.48 -27.24 37.45
CA GLY A 195 9.20 -26.17 38.39
C GLY A 195 9.63 -24.79 37.92
N THR A 196 9.10 -23.78 38.60
CA THR A 196 9.33 -22.37 38.33
C THR A 196 10.81 -21.97 38.36
N PRO A 197 11.64 -22.45 39.32
CA PRO A 197 13.07 -22.10 39.33
C PRO A 197 13.83 -22.63 38.11
N TYR A 198 13.48 -23.83 37.64
CA TYR A 198 14.10 -24.38 36.43
C TYR A 198 13.64 -23.61 35.19
N LEU A 199 12.35 -23.27 35.09
CA LEU A 199 11.82 -22.43 34.01
C LEU A 199 12.56 -21.09 33.92
N GLN A 200 12.74 -20.39 35.05
CA GLN A 200 13.47 -19.11 35.07
C GLN A 200 14.91 -19.26 34.57
N LYS A 201 15.62 -20.31 35.00
CA LYS A 201 16.98 -20.61 34.55
C LYS A 201 17.03 -20.88 33.05
N VAL A 202 16.10 -21.69 32.53
CA VAL A 202 16.02 -22.01 31.09
C VAL A 202 15.70 -20.76 30.29
N LEU A 203 14.69 -19.96 30.68
CA LEU A 203 14.34 -18.73 29.98
C LEU A 203 15.51 -17.75 29.90
N ASN A 204 16.26 -17.57 30.99
CA ASN A 204 17.42 -16.70 30.98
C ASN A 204 18.54 -17.20 30.04
N GLN A 205 18.86 -18.49 30.11
CA GLN A 205 19.87 -19.10 29.24
C GLN A 205 19.45 -18.99 27.77
N GLN A 206 18.19 -19.29 27.47
CA GLN A 206 17.66 -19.26 26.11
C GLN A 206 17.57 -17.83 25.57
N LEU A 207 17.15 -16.85 26.38
CA LEU A 207 17.15 -15.44 25.98
C LEU A 207 18.57 -14.95 25.69
N THR A 208 19.54 -15.27 26.56
CA THR A 208 20.93 -14.85 26.37
C THR A 208 21.54 -15.42 25.09
N ASN A 209 21.32 -16.72 24.83
CA ASN A 209 21.78 -17.36 23.59
C ASN A 209 21.07 -16.77 22.37
N HIS A 210 19.76 -16.59 22.46
CA HIS A 210 18.98 -16.04 21.35
C HIS A 210 19.38 -14.59 21.01
N ILE A 211 19.61 -13.75 22.02
CA ILE A 211 20.15 -12.39 21.80
C ILE A 211 21.51 -12.50 21.11
N ARG A 212 22.42 -13.35 21.60
CA ARG A 212 23.75 -13.52 20.99
C ARG A 212 23.69 -13.92 19.52
N ASP A 213 22.79 -14.85 19.17
CA ASP A 213 22.67 -15.39 17.81
C ASP A 213 21.98 -14.40 16.85
N THR A 214 21.01 -13.62 17.34
CA THR A 214 20.21 -12.68 16.52
C THR A 214 20.84 -11.29 16.37
N LEU A 215 21.69 -10.87 17.31
CA LEU A 215 22.27 -9.53 17.34
C LEU A 215 23.14 -9.19 16.11
N PRO A 216 23.94 -10.10 15.53
CA PRO A 216 24.65 -9.83 14.27
C PRO A 216 23.70 -9.55 13.11
N GLY A 217 22.62 -10.33 12.98
CA GLY A 217 21.60 -10.14 11.94
C GLY A 217 20.85 -8.82 12.11
N LEU A 218 20.45 -8.49 13.34
CA LEU A 218 19.81 -7.21 13.67
C LEU A 218 20.72 -6.03 13.34
N ARG A 219 22.00 -6.10 13.70
CA ARG A 219 23.00 -5.07 13.38
C ARG A 219 23.11 -4.84 11.87
N ASN A 220 23.22 -5.93 11.10
CA ASN A 220 23.32 -5.83 9.64
C ASN A 220 22.06 -5.20 9.03
N LYS A 221 20.86 -5.59 9.50
CA LYS A 221 19.60 -4.99 9.05
C LYS A 221 19.54 -3.48 9.35
N LEU A 222 19.90 -3.09 10.57
CA LEU A 222 19.94 -1.68 10.96
C LEU A 222 20.97 -0.89 10.15
N GLN A 223 22.12 -1.49 9.83
CA GLN A 223 23.14 -0.87 9.00
C GLN A 223 22.66 -0.68 7.55
N SER A 224 21.96 -1.66 6.97
CA SER A 224 21.35 -1.51 5.65
C SER A 224 20.26 -0.43 5.62
N GLN A 225 19.43 -0.37 6.66
CA GLN A 225 18.42 0.67 6.81
C GLN A 225 19.05 2.06 6.96
N LEU A 226 20.09 2.18 7.79
CA LEU A 226 20.86 3.41 7.95
C LEU A 226 21.43 3.88 6.61
N LEU A 227 22.06 2.99 5.84
CA LEU A 227 22.67 3.34 4.56
C LEU A 227 21.64 3.76 3.50
N SER A 228 20.44 3.20 3.54
CA SER A 228 19.33 3.66 2.67
C SER A 228 18.90 5.08 3.04
N ILE A 229 18.72 5.34 4.34
CA ILE A 229 18.29 6.65 4.84
C ILE A 229 19.40 7.69 4.64
N GLU A 230 20.68 7.32 4.81
CA GLU A 230 21.81 8.22 4.60
C GLU A 230 21.86 8.78 3.16
N LYS A 231 21.47 7.99 2.15
CA LYS A 231 21.38 8.47 0.76
C LYS A 231 20.35 9.59 0.63
N GLU A 232 19.15 9.40 1.17
CA GLU A 232 18.11 10.42 1.18
C GLU A 232 18.57 11.64 1.99
N VAL A 233 19.11 11.41 3.19
CA VAL A 233 19.59 12.47 4.07
C VAL A 233 20.70 13.28 3.41
N GLU A 234 21.62 12.70 2.66
CA GLU A 234 22.66 13.45 1.92
C GLU A 234 22.05 14.48 0.95
N GLU A 235 20.93 14.13 0.30
CA GLU A 235 20.18 15.08 -0.52
C GLU A 235 19.63 16.23 0.34
N TYR A 236 19.20 15.96 1.58
CA TYR A 236 18.66 16.96 2.50
C TYR A 236 19.71 17.65 3.41
N LYS A 237 20.95 17.17 3.54
CA LYS A 237 21.95 17.70 4.51
C LYS A 237 22.25 19.19 4.33
N ASN A 238 22.24 19.65 3.08
CA ASN A 238 22.47 21.05 2.74
C ASN A 238 21.15 21.86 2.63
N PHE A 239 20.08 21.40 3.28
CA PHE A 239 18.77 22.05 3.22
C PHE A 239 18.76 23.26 4.16
N ARG A 240 18.77 24.45 3.58
CA ARG A 240 18.34 25.69 4.23
C ARG A 240 17.03 26.12 3.58
N PRO A 241 15.92 26.24 4.32
CA PRO A 241 14.61 26.57 3.76
C PRO A 241 14.60 27.86 2.93
N ASP A 242 15.50 28.79 3.24
CA ASP A 242 15.57 30.13 2.65
C ASP A 242 16.75 30.38 1.72
N ASP A 243 17.49 29.35 1.29
CA ASP A 243 18.55 29.55 0.29
C ASP A 243 17.96 29.78 -1.12
N PRO A 244 18.06 30.98 -1.71
CA PRO A 244 17.51 31.27 -3.03
C PRO A 244 18.18 30.43 -4.13
N ALA A 245 19.46 30.10 -3.99
CA ALA A 245 20.21 29.34 -5.00
C ALA A 245 19.64 27.93 -5.18
N ARG A 246 19.16 27.32 -4.09
CA ARG A 246 18.54 25.99 -4.12
C ARG A 246 17.11 26.04 -4.64
N LYS A 247 16.34 27.09 -4.34
CA LYS A 247 15.02 27.34 -4.93
C LYS A 247 15.13 27.46 -6.46
N THR A 248 16.12 28.22 -6.96
CA THR A 248 16.39 28.34 -8.40
C THR A 248 16.84 27.03 -9.01
N LYS A 249 17.74 26.28 -8.35
CA LYS A 249 18.18 24.96 -8.82
C LYS A 249 17.03 23.96 -8.92
N ALA A 250 16.17 23.89 -7.90
CA ALA A 250 15.00 23.02 -7.89
C ALA A 250 14.02 23.40 -9.00
N LEU A 251 13.72 24.69 -9.18
CA LEU A 251 12.89 25.18 -10.28
C LEU A 251 13.46 24.76 -11.64
N LEU A 252 14.77 24.98 -11.86
CA LEU A 252 15.44 24.64 -13.11
C LEU A 252 15.39 23.12 -13.39
N GLN A 253 15.66 22.29 -12.38
CA GLN A 253 15.55 20.84 -12.51
C GLN A 253 14.12 20.40 -12.86
N MET A 254 13.11 20.98 -12.23
CA MET A 254 11.70 20.67 -12.50
C MET A 254 11.26 21.09 -13.90
N VAL A 255 11.70 22.27 -14.37
CA VAL A 255 11.42 22.76 -15.72
C VAL A 255 12.14 21.91 -16.77
N GLN A 256 13.41 21.55 -16.55
CA GLN A 256 14.16 20.66 -17.44
C GLN A 256 13.52 19.28 -17.52
N GLN A 257 13.12 18.70 -16.38
CA GLN A 257 12.44 17.41 -16.34
C GLN A 257 11.11 17.46 -17.10
N PHE A 258 10.32 18.53 -16.93
CA PHE A 258 9.09 18.71 -17.70
C PHE A 258 9.35 18.78 -19.20
N ALA A 259 10.37 19.53 -19.63
CA ALA A 259 10.71 19.68 -21.04
C ALA A 259 11.09 18.31 -21.66
N VAL A 260 11.98 17.56 -21.00
CA VAL A 260 12.40 16.23 -21.43
C VAL A 260 11.21 15.25 -21.45
N ASP A 261 10.34 15.29 -20.44
CA ASP A 261 9.17 14.42 -20.38
C ASP A 261 8.15 14.75 -21.49
N PHE A 262 7.96 16.03 -21.78
CA PHE A 262 7.08 16.48 -22.85
C PHE A 262 7.62 16.05 -24.22
N GLU A 263 8.91 16.27 -24.49
CA GLU A 263 9.59 15.84 -25.71
C GLU A 263 9.48 14.31 -25.89
N LYS A 264 9.83 13.53 -24.86
CA LYS A 264 9.72 12.06 -24.89
C LYS A 264 8.31 11.58 -25.21
N ARG A 265 7.25 12.24 -24.72
CA ARG A 265 5.86 11.86 -25.01
C ARG A 265 5.41 12.24 -26.43
N ILE A 266 5.93 13.32 -26.99
CA ILE A 266 5.60 13.75 -28.36
C ILE A 266 6.38 12.94 -29.39
N GLU A 267 7.64 12.61 -29.13
CA GLU A 267 8.48 11.83 -30.03
C GLU A 267 8.30 10.31 -29.88
N GLY A 268 7.78 9.85 -28.74
CA GLY A 268 7.58 8.43 -28.45
C GLY A 268 8.81 7.72 -27.87
N SER A 269 9.79 8.48 -27.34
CA SER A 269 11.03 7.95 -26.74
C SER A 269 10.95 7.82 -25.21
N GLY A 270 9.78 7.52 -24.66
CA GLY A 270 9.57 7.38 -23.21
C GLY A 270 10.21 6.12 -22.62
N ASP A 271 10.82 6.23 -21.43
CA ASP A 271 11.43 5.10 -20.71
C ASP A 271 10.38 4.08 -20.19
N GLN A 272 9.12 4.52 -20.07
CA GLN A 272 7.96 3.70 -19.70
C GLN A 272 6.92 3.80 -20.81
N ILE A 273 6.80 2.74 -21.60
CA ILE A 273 5.84 2.65 -22.71
C ILE A 273 4.51 2.16 -22.16
N ASP A 274 3.47 2.97 -22.26
CA ASP A 274 2.10 2.55 -21.95
C ASP A 274 1.63 1.55 -23.01
N THR A 275 1.28 0.33 -22.59
CA THR A 275 0.86 -0.77 -23.46
C THR A 275 -0.65 -0.86 -23.64
N TYR A 276 -1.44 -0.07 -22.91
CA TYR A 276 -2.89 -0.16 -22.90
C TYR A 276 -3.55 0.87 -23.82
N GLU A 277 -3.02 2.10 -23.87
CA GLU A 277 -3.60 3.19 -24.66
C GLU A 277 -2.57 3.95 -25.51
N LEU A 278 -3.00 4.38 -26.71
CA LEU A 278 -2.24 5.33 -27.52
C LEU A 278 -2.22 6.70 -26.84
N SER A 279 -1.04 7.27 -26.65
CA SER A 279 -0.85 8.56 -25.97
C SER A 279 0.06 9.50 -26.75
N GLY A 280 -0.13 10.81 -26.55
CA GLY A 280 0.78 11.85 -27.02
C GLY A 280 1.04 11.78 -28.53
N GLY A 281 2.32 11.63 -28.89
CA GLY A 281 2.77 11.59 -30.28
C GLY A 281 2.10 10.54 -31.15
N ALA A 282 1.90 9.33 -30.63
CA ALA A 282 1.27 8.24 -31.38
C ALA A 282 -0.20 8.54 -31.71
N ARG A 283 -0.91 9.22 -30.80
CA ARG A 283 -2.30 9.64 -31.00
C ARG A 283 -2.40 10.81 -31.97
N ILE A 284 -1.45 11.74 -31.94
CA ILE A 284 -1.32 12.81 -32.94
C ILE A 284 -1.06 12.22 -34.33
N ASN A 285 -0.16 11.23 -34.45
CA ASN A 285 0.10 10.53 -35.70
C ASN A 285 -1.18 9.88 -36.26
N ARG A 286 -1.94 9.19 -35.41
CA ARG A 286 -3.25 8.63 -35.77
C ARG A 286 -4.25 9.69 -36.25
N ILE A 287 -4.28 10.87 -35.63
CA ILE A 287 -5.15 11.97 -36.07
C ILE A 287 -4.81 12.37 -37.51
N PHE A 288 -3.53 12.56 -37.82
CA PHE A 288 -3.10 12.99 -39.15
C PHE A 288 -3.27 11.92 -40.23
N HIS A 289 -3.02 10.65 -39.92
CA HIS A 289 -2.91 9.60 -40.94
C HIS A 289 -4.13 8.68 -41.04
N GLU A 290 -4.95 8.56 -39.99
CA GLU A 290 -6.19 7.77 -40.04
C GLU A 290 -7.43 8.67 -40.00
N ARG A 291 -7.52 9.55 -38.99
CA ARG A 291 -8.76 10.27 -38.72
C ARG A 291 -9.03 11.39 -39.72
N PHE A 292 -8.01 12.18 -40.06
CA PHE A 292 -8.17 13.30 -41.00
C PHE A 292 -8.50 12.83 -42.42
N PRO A 293 -7.79 11.84 -43.02
CA PRO A 293 -8.17 11.28 -44.32
C PRO A 293 -9.57 10.67 -44.31
N PHE A 294 -9.96 9.98 -43.23
CA PHE A 294 -11.31 9.47 -43.09
C PHE A 294 -12.35 10.58 -43.12
N GLU A 295 -12.13 11.71 -42.43
CA GLU A 295 -13.07 12.83 -42.43
C GLU A 295 -13.17 13.49 -43.82
N LEU A 296 -12.08 13.51 -44.59
CA LEU A 296 -12.08 13.97 -45.98
C LEU A 296 -12.88 13.05 -46.91
N VAL A 297 -12.72 11.73 -46.78
CA VAL A 297 -13.46 10.75 -47.60
C VAL A 297 -14.94 10.69 -47.21
N LYS A 298 -15.25 10.84 -45.91
CA LYS A 298 -16.62 10.91 -45.39
C LYS A 298 -17.41 12.09 -45.94
N MET A 299 -16.75 13.12 -46.48
CA MET A 299 -17.41 14.14 -47.29
C MET A 299 -17.86 13.51 -48.63
N GLU A 300 -18.83 12.61 -48.57
CA GLU A 300 -19.45 12.03 -49.75
C GLU A 300 -20.16 13.12 -50.56
N PHE A 301 -20.02 13.04 -51.87
CA PHE A 301 -20.75 13.89 -52.79
C PHE A 301 -22.08 13.22 -53.10
N ASP A 302 -23.19 13.92 -52.87
CA ASP A 302 -24.44 13.52 -53.51
C ASP A 302 -24.29 13.77 -55.02
N GLU A 303 -24.03 12.70 -55.77
CA GLU A 303 -23.87 12.76 -57.22
C GLU A 303 -25.08 13.39 -57.91
N LYS A 304 -26.30 13.18 -57.38
CA LYS A 304 -27.52 13.74 -57.97
C LYS A 304 -27.56 15.25 -57.75
N GLU A 305 -27.20 15.70 -56.56
CA GLU A 305 -27.11 17.13 -56.26
C GLU A 305 -26.00 17.80 -57.09
N LEU A 306 -24.82 17.20 -57.17
CA LEU A 306 -23.71 17.74 -57.94
C LEU A 306 -24.06 17.85 -59.44
N ARG A 307 -24.70 16.82 -60.03
CA ARG A 307 -25.19 16.89 -61.42
C ARG A 307 -26.23 18.00 -61.61
N ARG A 308 -27.12 18.19 -60.65
CA ARG A 308 -28.11 19.30 -60.66
C ARG A 308 -27.41 20.65 -60.63
N GLU A 309 -26.42 20.82 -59.76
CA GLU A 309 -25.63 22.06 -59.65
C GLU A 309 -24.84 22.37 -60.93
N ILE A 310 -24.19 21.37 -61.51
CA ILE A 310 -23.48 21.50 -62.80
C ILE A 310 -24.48 21.92 -63.89
N SER A 311 -25.66 21.28 -63.96
CA SER A 311 -26.70 21.64 -64.94
C SER A 311 -27.16 23.09 -64.79
N TYR A 312 -27.39 23.56 -63.55
CA TYR A 312 -27.76 24.96 -63.31
C TYR A 312 -26.62 25.93 -63.60
N ALA A 313 -25.38 25.61 -63.23
CA ALA A 313 -24.22 26.44 -63.53
C ALA A 313 -24.06 26.64 -65.05
N ILE A 314 -24.13 25.54 -65.82
CA ILE A 314 -24.08 25.59 -67.29
C ILE A 314 -25.25 26.42 -67.85
N LYS A 315 -26.49 26.17 -67.43
CA LYS A 315 -27.68 26.91 -67.91
C LYS A 315 -27.57 28.41 -67.61
N ASN A 316 -27.12 28.78 -66.42
CA ASN A 316 -26.99 30.18 -66.00
C ASN A 316 -25.86 30.90 -66.76
N ILE A 317 -24.76 30.22 -67.07
CA ILE A 317 -23.66 30.80 -67.88
C ILE A 317 -24.10 31.02 -69.33
N HIS A 318 -24.92 30.13 -69.89
CA HIS A 318 -25.40 30.27 -71.27
C HIS A 318 -26.55 31.28 -71.42
N GLY A 319 -27.35 31.51 -70.38
CA GLY A 319 -28.42 32.53 -70.37
C GLY A 319 -29.41 32.41 -71.54
N ILE A 320 -29.90 33.54 -72.06
CA ILE A 320 -30.89 33.61 -73.18
C ILE A 320 -30.24 33.38 -74.56
N ARG A 321 -28.91 33.15 -74.67
CA ARG A 321 -28.23 33.02 -75.98
C ARG A 321 -28.76 31.92 -76.90
N HIS A 322 -29.56 30.98 -76.37
CA HIS A 322 -30.24 29.94 -77.16
C HIS A 322 -31.57 30.35 -77.82
N VAL A 323 -32.13 31.54 -77.54
CA VAL A 323 -33.46 31.93 -78.03
C VAL A 323 -33.40 33.26 -78.81
N SER A 324 -32.66 33.27 -79.91
CA SER A 324 -32.91 34.20 -81.02
C SER A 324 -32.88 33.43 -82.33
N ARG A 325 -33.99 32.73 -82.61
CA ARG A 325 -34.38 32.37 -83.98
C ARG A 325 -34.93 33.63 -84.65
N THR A 326 -34.07 34.48 -85.21
CA THR A 326 -34.49 35.48 -86.20
C THR A 326 -33.45 35.61 -87.31
N ARG A 327 -33.88 35.10 -88.47
CA ARG A 327 -33.45 35.31 -89.86
C ARG A 327 -32.26 36.24 -90.15
N GLN A 328 -31.41 35.71 -91.05
CA GLN A 328 -30.56 36.39 -92.04
C GLN A 328 -29.45 37.30 -91.52
N THR A 329 -28.23 36.78 -91.42
CA THR A 329 -27.08 37.28 -92.19
C THR A 329 -25.92 36.29 -92.13
N ILE A 330 -25.12 36.30 -93.20
CA ILE A 330 -24.06 35.36 -93.53
C ILE A 330 -22.86 35.54 -92.60
N GLY A 331 -22.30 34.42 -92.13
CA GLY A 331 -20.90 34.39 -91.68
C GLY A 331 -20.63 34.51 -90.18
N CYS A 332 -21.26 33.67 -89.36
CA CYS A 332 -20.68 33.16 -88.11
C CYS A 332 -21.52 31.96 -87.68
N ILE A 333 -21.04 30.75 -87.96
CA ILE A 333 -21.53 29.55 -87.28
C ILE A 333 -21.09 29.72 -85.83
N ALA A 334 -21.93 30.36 -85.02
CA ALA A 334 -21.77 30.35 -83.59
C ALA A 334 -21.93 28.88 -83.17
N LEU A 335 -20.81 28.20 -82.93
CA LEU A 335 -20.72 26.87 -82.33
C LEU A 335 -21.18 26.95 -80.86
N THR A 336 -22.42 27.38 -80.62
CA THR A 336 -23.01 27.63 -79.29
C THR A 336 -23.48 26.34 -78.62
N GLY A 337 -22.61 25.34 -78.58
CA GLY A 337 -22.94 24.08 -77.91
C GLY A 337 -21.81 23.05 -77.84
N LEU A 338 -20.60 23.36 -78.34
CA LEU A 338 -19.51 22.38 -78.40
C LEU A 338 -18.47 22.51 -77.27
N PHE A 339 -18.43 23.65 -76.56
CA PHE A 339 -17.45 23.89 -75.50
C PHE A 339 -18.16 24.09 -74.16
N THR A 340 -17.88 23.22 -73.19
CA THR A 340 -18.28 23.42 -71.80
C THR A 340 -17.59 24.68 -71.26
N PRO A 341 -18.31 25.62 -70.62
CA PRO A 341 -17.70 26.86 -70.13
C PRO A 341 -16.82 26.58 -68.90
N ASP A 342 -15.55 26.96 -68.98
CA ASP A 342 -14.54 26.82 -67.90
C ASP A 342 -15.02 27.41 -66.56
N MET A 343 -15.85 28.47 -66.61
CA MET A 343 -16.42 29.10 -65.42
C MET A 343 -17.38 28.19 -64.63
N ALA A 344 -18.07 27.25 -65.29
CA ALA A 344 -18.93 26.28 -64.60
C ALA A 344 -18.07 25.34 -63.75
N PHE A 345 -16.99 24.82 -64.35
CA PHE A 345 -16.04 23.96 -63.68
C PHE A 345 -15.39 24.69 -62.51
N GLU A 346 -14.86 25.90 -62.73
CA GLU A 346 -14.20 26.67 -61.68
C GLU A 346 -15.13 26.98 -60.51
N THR A 347 -16.40 27.33 -60.77
CA THR A 347 -17.39 27.64 -59.74
C THR A 347 -17.71 26.41 -58.88
N ILE A 348 -17.93 25.26 -59.53
CA ILE A 348 -18.25 23.99 -58.84
C ILE A 348 -17.03 23.49 -58.04
N VAL A 349 -15.83 23.56 -58.61
CA VAL A 349 -14.60 23.16 -57.93
C VAL A 349 -14.32 24.06 -56.73
N LYS A 350 -14.41 25.40 -56.86
CA LYS A 350 -14.25 26.32 -55.73
C LYS A 350 -15.26 26.04 -54.62
N LYS A 351 -16.51 25.71 -54.97
CA LYS A 351 -17.54 25.34 -53.99
C LYS A 351 -17.17 24.06 -53.23
N GLN A 352 -16.61 23.06 -53.90
CA GLN A 352 -16.19 21.82 -53.22
C GLN A 352 -14.90 21.98 -52.43
N VAL A 353 -13.91 22.72 -52.93
CA VAL A 353 -12.67 23.01 -52.19
C VAL A 353 -12.98 23.74 -50.87
N LYS A 354 -13.97 24.65 -50.86
CA LYS A 354 -14.41 25.32 -49.62
C LYS A 354 -14.89 24.36 -48.53
N LYS A 355 -15.42 23.18 -48.87
CA LYS A 355 -15.89 22.19 -47.88
C LYS A 355 -14.72 21.52 -47.15
N ILE A 356 -13.53 21.46 -47.75
CA ILE A 356 -12.32 20.88 -47.14
C ILE A 356 -11.87 21.68 -45.90
N LYS A 357 -12.24 22.97 -45.82
CA LYS A 357 -11.86 23.85 -44.70
C LYS A 357 -12.32 23.31 -43.34
N GLU A 358 -13.53 22.77 -43.24
CA GLU A 358 -14.09 22.30 -41.97
C GLU A 358 -13.34 21.07 -41.40
N PRO A 359 -13.09 19.99 -42.17
CA PRO A 359 -12.21 18.89 -41.73
C PRO A 359 -10.81 19.34 -41.32
N CYS A 360 -10.22 20.32 -42.02
CA CYS A 360 -8.91 20.84 -41.68
C CYS A 360 -8.91 21.56 -40.31
N LEU A 361 -9.91 22.40 -40.05
CA LEU A 361 -10.05 23.07 -38.75
C LEU A 361 -10.30 22.06 -37.63
N LYS A 362 -11.15 21.04 -37.87
CA LYS A 362 -11.41 19.96 -36.92
C LYS A 362 -10.16 19.12 -36.62
N CYS A 363 -9.29 18.91 -37.61
CA CYS A 363 -8.00 18.26 -37.41
C CYS A 363 -7.13 19.04 -36.42
N VAL A 364 -7.04 20.37 -36.60
CA VAL A 364 -6.32 21.25 -35.67
C VAL A 364 -6.90 21.13 -34.24
N ASP A 365 -8.22 21.15 -34.08
CA ASP A 365 -8.88 21.01 -32.77
C ASP A 365 -8.54 19.69 -32.06
N MET A 366 -8.52 18.58 -32.81
CA MET A 366 -8.18 17.27 -32.26
C MET A 366 -6.72 17.22 -31.80
N VAL A 367 -5.79 17.79 -32.57
CA VAL A 367 -4.37 17.85 -32.21
C VAL A 367 -4.15 18.73 -30.97
N ILE A 368 -4.79 19.89 -30.91
CA ILE A 368 -4.71 20.80 -29.75
C ILE A 368 -5.22 20.13 -28.48
N SER A 369 -6.33 19.41 -28.58
CA SER A 369 -6.90 18.65 -27.45
C SER A 369 -5.90 17.61 -26.91
N GLU A 370 -5.21 16.90 -27.80
CA GLU A 370 -4.21 15.90 -27.40
C GLU A 370 -2.94 16.54 -26.82
N LEU A 371 -2.50 17.68 -27.35
CA LEU A 371 -1.38 18.43 -26.78
C LEU A 371 -1.68 18.90 -25.36
N ILE A 372 -2.87 19.43 -25.09
CA ILE A 372 -3.29 19.86 -23.74
C ILE A 372 -3.34 18.66 -22.78
N ASN A 373 -3.85 17.51 -23.23
CA ASN A 373 -3.85 16.29 -22.44
C ASN A 373 -2.43 15.82 -22.09
N THR A 374 -1.50 15.92 -23.04
CA THR A 374 -0.09 15.57 -22.83
C THR A 374 0.55 16.48 -21.78
N VAL A 375 0.32 17.80 -21.85
CA VAL A 375 0.79 18.76 -20.83
C VAL A 375 0.27 18.40 -19.43
N ARG A 376 -1.03 18.10 -19.30
CA ARG A 376 -1.65 17.68 -18.03
C ARG A 376 -1.04 16.40 -17.48
N GLN A 377 -0.70 15.44 -18.34
CA GLN A 377 -0.08 14.20 -17.90
C GLN A 377 1.36 14.42 -17.45
N CYS A 378 2.16 15.25 -18.15
CA CYS A 378 3.52 15.59 -17.74
C CYS A 378 3.55 16.34 -16.40
N THR A 379 2.65 17.31 -16.21
CA THR A 379 2.59 18.13 -14.99
C THR A 379 2.16 17.36 -13.73
N LYS A 380 1.58 16.14 -13.84
CA LYS A 380 1.28 15.28 -12.67
C LYS A 380 2.51 14.97 -11.82
N LYS A 381 3.69 14.84 -12.44
CA LYS A 381 4.96 14.61 -11.74
C LYS A 381 5.42 15.82 -10.91
N LEU A 382 4.89 17.02 -11.19
CA LEU A 382 5.14 18.25 -10.43
C LEU A 382 4.21 18.40 -9.21
N SER A 383 3.46 17.37 -8.84
CA SER A 383 2.52 17.39 -7.69
C SER A 383 3.19 17.74 -6.36
N GLN A 384 4.50 17.56 -6.23
CA GLN A 384 5.28 18.00 -5.07
C GLN A 384 5.27 19.53 -4.87
N TYR A 385 5.06 20.32 -5.94
CA TYR A 385 4.98 21.79 -5.91
C TYR A 385 3.67 22.27 -6.57
N PRO A 386 2.56 22.38 -5.80
CA PRO A 386 1.22 22.59 -6.37
C PRO A 386 1.10 23.92 -7.14
N HIS A 387 1.63 25.02 -6.61
CA HIS A 387 1.60 26.32 -7.31
C HIS A 387 2.45 26.32 -8.58
N LEU A 388 3.62 25.68 -8.56
CA LEU A 388 4.46 25.56 -9.77
C LEU A 388 3.74 24.74 -10.85
N ARG A 389 3.05 23.67 -10.46
CA ARG A 389 2.25 22.85 -11.37
C ARG A 389 1.14 23.68 -12.04
N GLU A 390 0.37 24.43 -11.27
CA GLU A 390 -0.71 25.27 -11.78
C GLU A 390 -0.17 26.32 -12.76
N GLU A 391 0.90 27.03 -12.40
CA GLU A 391 1.50 28.04 -13.27
C GLU A 391 2.11 27.44 -14.53
N MET A 392 2.78 26.29 -14.44
CA MET A 392 3.34 25.60 -15.60
C MET A 392 2.24 25.14 -16.57
N GLU A 393 1.17 24.52 -16.05
CA GLU A 393 0.02 24.10 -16.87
C GLU A 393 -0.64 25.31 -17.53
N ARG A 394 -0.83 26.41 -16.77
CA ARG A 394 -1.43 27.65 -17.27
C ARG A 394 -0.60 28.24 -18.41
N ILE A 395 0.71 28.46 -18.21
CA ILE A 395 1.59 29.10 -19.20
C ILE A 395 1.62 28.29 -20.50
N VAL A 396 1.83 26.97 -20.41
CA VAL A 396 1.94 26.12 -21.60
C VAL A 396 0.59 25.99 -22.31
N THR A 397 -0.53 25.86 -21.59
CA THR A 397 -1.87 25.79 -22.19
C THR A 397 -2.25 27.10 -22.87
N THR A 398 -1.92 28.25 -22.26
CA THR A 398 -2.12 29.56 -22.90
C THR A 398 -1.31 29.67 -24.18
N HIS A 399 -0.03 29.25 -24.17
CA HIS A 399 0.78 29.26 -25.38
C HIS A 399 0.19 28.38 -26.49
N ILE A 400 -0.28 27.17 -26.15
CA ILE A 400 -0.93 26.27 -27.13
C ILE A 400 -2.17 26.95 -27.76
N ARG A 401 -3.01 27.62 -26.97
CA ARG A 401 -4.21 28.33 -27.46
C ARG A 401 -3.87 29.53 -28.34
N GLU A 402 -2.80 30.27 -28.03
CA GLU A 402 -2.33 31.36 -28.90
C GLU A 402 -1.84 30.84 -30.26
N ARG A 403 -1.16 29.68 -30.26
CA ARG A 403 -0.70 29.01 -31.48
C ARG A 403 -1.85 28.40 -32.29
N GLU A 404 -2.88 27.89 -31.62
CA GLU A 404 -4.10 27.38 -32.26
C GLU A 404 -4.73 28.42 -33.20
N GLY A 405 -4.94 29.65 -32.73
CA GLY A 405 -5.53 30.72 -33.55
C GLY A 405 -4.74 30.97 -34.83
N ARG A 406 -3.42 31.13 -34.70
CA ARG A 406 -2.52 31.34 -35.86
C ARG A 406 -2.52 30.15 -36.83
N THR A 407 -2.56 28.93 -36.32
CA THR A 407 -2.60 27.73 -37.16
C THR A 407 -3.94 27.62 -37.89
N LYS A 408 -5.06 27.94 -37.23
CA LYS A 408 -6.38 27.97 -37.87
C LYS A 408 -6.46 29.03 -38.97
N ASP A 409 -5.87 30.20 -38.76
CA ASP A 409 -5.81 31.28 -39.76
C ASP A 409 -4.94 30.89 -40.97
N GLN A 410 -3.87 30.11 -40.76
CA GLN A 410 -3.01 29.63 -41.84
C GLN A 410 -3.66 28.52 -42.67
N VAL A 411 -4.50 27.71 -42.03
CA VAL A 411 -5.18 26.56 -42.65
C VAL A 411 -6.50 26.98 -43.32
N GLY A 412 -7.18 27.98 -42.77
CA GLY A 412 -8.48 28.47 -43.23
C GLY A 412 -8.38 29.49 -44.35
#